data_AF-A0A662E405-F1
#
_entry.id   AF-A0A662E405-F1
#
_cell.length_a   1.000
_cell.length_b   1.000
_cell.length_c   1.000
_cell.angle_alpha   90.00
_cell.angle_beta   90.00
_cell.angle_gamma   90.00
#
_symmetry.space_group_name_H-M   'P 1'
#
loop_
_entity.id
_entity.type
_entity.pdbx_description
1 polymer ?
#
loop_
_entity_poly.entity_id
_entity_poly.type
_entity_poly.pdbx_seq_one_letter_code
_entity_poly.pdbx_strand_id
1 'polypeptide(L)'
;MEPWLASFEIAFPASTVEELFLALVVRDMVYGTFFDVETEDGGQAFQVDITASEEIDAEKYQLLVEAEVRGVEEPETARAFLEQILEEAIDDAEQLVEQRKEFGAVAADEIEMRVVPEAEERWDLVIPDWLAPEDAEVPFGFRAFRTDSDQPFPSNADLDGAGRIVMVPFGGQFSLFAIPSDS
;
A
#
# COMPACT_ATOMS: atom_id res chain seq x y z
N MET A 1 16.67 21.22 -14.53
CA MET A 1 15.84 21.78 -13.46
C MET A 1 16.03 20.91 -12.23
N GLU A 2 16.09 21.48 -11.03
CA GLU A 2 16.17 20.66 -9.82
C GLU A 2 14.79 20.01 -9.55
N PRO A 3 14.75 18.76 -9.05
CA PRO A 3 13.51 18.16 -8.61
C PRO A 3 12.85 18.99 -7.51
N TRP A 4 11.52 18.91 -7.44
CA TRP A 4 10.74 19.45 -6.34
C TRP A 4 9.77 18.38 -5.80
N LEU A 5 9.38 18.53 -4.54
CA LEU A 5 8.50 17.58 -3.86
C LEU A 5 7.06 18.12 -3.82
N ALA A 6 6.12 17.33 -4.28
CA ALA A 6 4.70 17.50 -4.02
C ALA A 6 4.27 16.57 -2.88
N SER A 7 3.40 17.03 -2.00
CA SER A 7 2.86 16.21 -0.91
C SER A 7 1.33 16.30 -0.89
N PHE A 8 0.69 15.15 -0.69
CA PHE A 8 -0.75 14.98 -0.61
C PHE A 8 -1.10 14.18 0.63
N GLU A 9 -2.16 14.62 1.30
CA GLU A 9 -2.71 13.95 2.47
C GLU A 9 -4.10 13.43 2.11
N ILE A 10 -4.26 12.12 2.01
CA ILE A 10 -5.54 11.48 1.70
C ILE A 10 -6.05 10.79 2.96
N ALA A 11 -7.18 11.26 3.47
CA ALA A 11 -7.80 10.71 4.65
C ALA A 11 -8.87 9.69 4.25
N PHE A 12 -8.75 8.48 4.78
CA PHE A 12 -9.76 7.44 4.69
C PHE A 12 -10.43 7.27 6.07
N PRO A 13 -11.76 7.10 6.12
CA PRO A 13 -12.38 6.51 7.30
C PRO A 13 -11.66 5.20 7.67
N ALA A 14 -11.54 4.90 8.95
CA ALA A 14 -11.01 3.61 9.42
C ALA A 14 -11.90 3.03 10.52
N SER A 15 -13.19 3.30 10.43
CA SER A 15 -14.20 2.89 11.42
C SER A 15 -14.76 1.49 11.14
N THR A 16 -14.45 0.90 9.98
CA THR A 16 -14.79 -0.48 9.63
C THR A 16 -13.60 -1.22 9.02
N VAL A 17 -13.70 -2.54 8.96
CA VAL A 17 -12.69 -3.39 8.30
C VAL A 17 -12.65 -3.11 6.79
N GLU A 18 -13.80 -2.85 6.16
CA GLU A 18 -13.88 -2.56 4.73
C GLU A 18 -13.22 -1.21 4.37
N GLU A 19 -13.42 -0.20 5.22
CA GLU A 19 -12.81 1.12 5.02
C GLU A 19 -11.28 1.06 5.14
N LEU A 20 -10.77 0.36 6.15
CA LEU A 20 -9.33 0.17 6.31
C LEU A 20 -8.73 -0.71 5.20
N PHE A 21 -9.48 -1.72 4.75
CA PHE A 21 -9.07 -2.56 3.63
C PHE A 21 -8.88 -1.74 2.35
N LEU A 22 -9.85 -0.90 2.00
CA LEU A 22 -9.74 0.00 0.84
C LEU A 22 -8.51 0.90 0.93
N ALA A 23 -8.30 1.52 2.09
CA ALA A 23 -7.18 2.44 2.30
C ALA A 23 -5.80 1.76 2.09
N LEU A 24 -5.66 0.51 2.56
CA LEU A 24 -4.45 -0.28 2.37
C LEU A 24 -4.25 -0.70 0.91
N VAL A 25 -5.31 -1.02 0.18
CA VAL A 25 -5.23 -1.30 -1.27
C VAL A 25 -4.80 -0.05 -2.04
N VAL A 26 -5.35 1.12 -1.72
CA VAL A 26 -4.92 2.38 -2.35
C VAL A 26 -3.43 2.62 -2.08
N ARG A 27 -2.97 2.47 -0.83
CA ARG A 27 -1.55 2.60 -0.49
C ARG A 27 -0.68 1.67 -1.32
N ASP A 28 -1.09 0.40 -1.42
CA ASP A 28 -0.37 -0.61 -2.18
C ASP A 28 -0.23 -0.26 -3.66
N MET A 29 -1.29 0.29 -4.26
CA MET A 29 -1.31 0.68 -5.67
C MET A 29 -0.44 1.89 -5.97
N VAL A 30 -0.33 2.85 -5.06
CA VAL A 30 0.42 4.09 -5.29
C VAL A 30 1.89 3.99 -4.88
N TYR A 31 2.22 3.13 -3.92
CA TYR A 31 3.57 3.01 -3.38
C TYR A 31 4.58 2.59 -4.45
N GLY A 32 5.66 3.36 -4.59
CA GLY A 32 6.76 3.03 -5.51
C GLY A 32 6.40 3.16 -6.98
N THR A 33 5.29 3.85 -7.31
CA THR A 33 4.89 4.08 -8.69
C THR A 33 5.75 5.16 -9.34
N PHE A 34 6.11 4.92 -10.61
CA PHE A 34 6.91 5.84 -11.41
C PHE A 34 6.21 6.13 -12.73
N PHE A 35 6.13 7.41 -13.09
CA PHE A 35 5.53 7.86 -14.34
C PHE A 35 6.54 8.67 -15.16
N ASP A 36 6.68 8.32 -16.44
CA ASP A 36 7.36 9.15 -17.44
C ASP A 36 6.29 9.75 -18.36
N VAL A 37 6.05 11.04 -18.21
CA VAL A 37 5.02 11.76 -18.97
C VAL A 37 5.66 12.36 -20.21
N GLU A 38 5.14 11.99 -21.37
CA GLU A 38 5.60 12.49 -22.67
C GLU A 38 4.66 13.57 -23.21
N THR A 39 5.21 14.50 -23.99
CA THR A 39 4.43 15.46 -24.78
C THR A 39 3.82 14.78 -26.00
N GLU A 40 2.79 15.39 -26.61
CA GLU A 40 2.15 14.86 -27.83
C GLU A 40 3.14 14.67 -29.00
N ASP A 41 4.26 15.39 -29.00
CA ASP A 41 5.33 15.28 -30.00
C ASP A 41 6.41 14.23 -29.66
N GLY A 42 6.23 13.46 -28.58
CA GLY A 42 7.15 12.40 -28.13
C GLY A 42 8.42 12.91 -27.42
N GLY A 43 8.39 14.14 -26.92
CA GLY A 43 9.43 14.66 -26.03
C GLY A 43 9.10 14.37 -24.56
N GLN A 44 10.08 14.35 -23.67
CA GLN A 44 9.81 14.22 -22.24
C GLN A 44 9.16 15.52 -21.71
N ALA A 45 7.98 15.39 -21.09
CA ALA A 45 7.32 16.48 -20.38
C ALA A 45 7.83 16.56 -18.94
N PHE A 46 7.66 15.48 -18.17
CA PHE A 46 8.15 15.38 -16.79
C PHE A 46 8.12 13.94 -16.27
N GLN A 47 8.86 13.70 -15.19
CA GLN A 47 8.89 12.44 -14.46
C GLN A 47 8.35 12.63 -13.06
N VAL A 48 7.71 11.59 -12.54
CA VAL A 48 7.15 11.54 -11.20
C VAL A 48 7.55 10.22 -10.55
N ASP A 49 8.12 10.30 -9.35
CA ASP A 49 8.43 9.15 -8.49
C ASP A 49 7.62 9.28 -7.20
N ILE A 50 6.76 8.30 -6.89
CA ILE A 50 5.82 8.36 -5.77
C ILE A 50 6.23 7.42 -4.64
N THR A 51 6.29 7.98 -3.44
CA THR A 51 6.39 7.25 -2.18
C THR A 51 5.12 7.45 -1.36
N ALA A 52 4.70 6.43 -0.63
CA ALA A 52 3.55 6.50 0.26
C ALA A 52 3.90 6.00 1.66
N SER A 53 3.36 6.65 2.68
CA SER A 53 3.47 6.24 4.08
C SER A 53 2.15 6.43 4.82
N GLU A 54 2.02 5.79 5.97
CA GLU A 54 0.75 5.68 6.71
C GLU A 54 0.85 6.33 8.09
N GLU A 55 -0.21 7.03 8.50
CA GLU A 55 -0.46 7.38 9.89
C GLU A 55 -1.87 6.90 10.27
N ILE A 56 -2.01 6.27 11.45
CA ILE A 56 -3.32 5.79 11.93
C ILE A 56 -3.65 6.34 13.32
N ASP A 57 -4.90 6.78 13.46
CA ASP A 57 -5.58 6.99 14.73
C ASP A 57 -6.86 6.12 14.75
N ALA A 58 -7.43 5.86 15.92
CA ALA A 58 -8.48 4.85 16.14
C ALA A 58 -9.75 5.00 15.26
N GLU A 59 -9.94 6.15 14.59
CA GLU A 59 -11.08 6.42 13.72
C GLU A 59 -10.68 6.80 12.28
N LYS A 60 -9.38 7.00 12.02
CA LYS A 60 -8.87 7.59 10.79
C LYS A 60 -7.57 6.95 10.34
N TYR A 61 -7.54 6.59 9.06
CA TYR A 61 -6.33 6.24 8.36
C TYR A 61 -5.93 7.43 7.49
N GLN A 62 -4.67 7.84 7.56
CA GLN A 62 -4.11 8.93 6.81
C GLN A 62 -3.01 8.38 5.91
N LEU A 63 -3.22 8.48 4.60
CA LEU A 63 -2.19 8.20 3.61
C LEU A 63 -1.44 9.50 3.31
N LEU A 64 -0.13 9.46 3.50
CA LEU A 64 0.79 10.52 3.12
C LEU A 64 1.46 10.11 1.82
N VAL A 65 1.16 10.81 0.73
CA VAL A 65 1.75 10.57 -0.59
C VAL A 65 2.72 11.70 -0.90
N GLU A 66 3.98 11.35 -1.13
CA GLU A 66 5.02 12.27 -1.57
C GLU A 66 5.43 11.91 -3.00
N ALA A 67 5.55 12.93 -3.86
CA ALA A 67 5.93 12.75 -5.25
C ALA A 67 7.14 13.65 -5.57
N GLU A 68 8.24 13.04 -6.00
CA GLU A 68 9.38 13.76 -6.54
C GLU A 68 9.17 14.02 -8.04
N VAL A 69 9.06 15.31 -8.41
CA VAL A 69 8.75 15.74 -9.78
C VAL A 69 9.97 16.36 -10.44
N ARG A 70 10.28 15.90 -11.67
CA ARG A 70 11.42 16.38 -12.48
C ARG A 70 10.96 16.80 -13.88
N GLY A 71 11.46 17.93 -14.39
CA GLY A 71 11.34 18.30 -15.81
C GLY A 71 10.20 19.27 -16.18
N VAL A 72 9.20 19.47 -15.31
CA VAL A 72 8.08 20.41 -15.55
C VAL A 72 8.42 21.84 -15.10
N GLU A 73 8.18 22.85 -15.96
CA GLU A 73 8.33 24.27 -15.58
C GLU A 73 7.16 24.80 -14.75
N GLU A 74 5.95 24.25 -14.94
CA GLU A 74 4.71 24.65 -14.26
C GLU A 74 4.29 23.60 -13.21
N PRO A 75 4.49 23.85 -11.91
CA PRO A 75 4.16 22.89 -10.84
C PRO A 75 2.68 22.49 -10.79
N GLU A 76 1.79 23.40 -11.17
CA GLU A 76 0.35 23.18 -11.20
C GLU A 76 -0.06 22.07 -12.18
N THR A 77 0.66 21.91 -13.30
CA THR A 77 0.39 20.84 -14.27
C THR A 77 0.68 19.47 -13.68
N ALA A 78 1.86 19.30 -13.06
CA ALA A 78 2.20 18.04 -12.42
C ALA A 78 1.32 17.74 -11.20
N ARG A 79 0.91 18.78 -10.46
CA ARG A 79 -0.04 18.62 -9.37
C ARG A 79 -1.39 18.10 -9.85
N ALA A 80 -1.96 18.69 -10.90
CA ALA A 80 -3.24 18.23 -11.46
C ALA A 80 -3.14 16.80 -12.01
N PHE A 81 -2.02 16.46 -12.65
CA PHE A 81 -1.74 15.08 -13.07
C PHE A 81 -1.70 14.12 -11.88
N LEU A 82 -1.00 14.48 -10.81
CA LEU A 82 -0.92 13.68 -9.58
C LEU A 82 -2.28 13.50 -8.90
N GLU A 83 -3.08 14.56 -8.80
CA GLU A 83 -4.44 14.49 -8.26
C GLU A 83 -5.30 13.52 -9.08
N GLN A 84 -5.21 13.56 -10.42
CA GLN A 84 -5.90 12.62 -11.29
C GLN A 84 -5.45 11.16 -11.07
N ILE A 85 -4.14 10.90 -10.99
CA ILE A 85 -3.61 9.55 -10.73
C ILE A 85 -4.11 9.01 -9.38
N LEU A 86 -4.16 9.86 -8.35
CA LEU A 86 -4.64 9.47 -7.03
C LEU A 86 -6.15 9.20 -7.01
N GLU A 87 -6.94 10.00 -7.73
CA GLU A 87 -8.37 9.73 -7.93
C GLU A 87 -8.61 8.42 -8.67
N GLU A 88 -7.89 8.19 -9.78
CA GLU A 88 -7.97 6.93 -10.55
C GLU A 88 -7.56 5.71 -9.70
N ALA A 89 -6.50 5.83 -8.89
CA ALA A 89 -6.07 4.76 -8.01
C ALA A 89 -7.12 4.40 -6.95
N ILE A 90 -7.88 5.38 -6.45
CA ILE A 90 -8.99 5.13 -5.53
C ILE A 90 -10.12 4.39 -6.25
N ASP A 91 -10.53 4.87 -7.41
CA ASP A 91 -11.61 4.25 -8.21
C ASP A 91 -11.27 2.80 -8.62
N ASP A 92 -10.01 2.53 -8.98
CA ASP A 92 -9.55 1.19 -9.31
C ASP A 92 -9.44 0.29 -8.07
N ALA A 93 -8.98 0.84 -6.93
CA ALA A 93 -8.95 0.12 -5.67
C ALA A 93 -10.35 -0.30 -5.20
N GLU A 94 -11.36 0.56 -5.36
CA GLU A 94 -12.75 0.22 -5.06
C GLU A 94 -13.22 -1.00 -5.88
N GLN A 95 -12.92 -1.02 -7.18
CA GLN A 95 -13.26 -2.15 -8.07
C GLN A 95 -12.51 -3.45 -7.71
N LEU A 96 -11.26 -3.35 -7.27
CA LEU A 96 -10.48 -4.51 -6.81
C LEU A 96 -11.00 -5.07 -5.49
N VAL A 97 -11.37 -4.19 -4.55
CA VAL A 97 -11.95 -4.52 -3.25
C VAL A 97 -13.30 -5.23 -3.40
N GLU A 98 -14.09 -4.88 -4.42
CA GLU A 98 -15.33 -5.59 -4.75
C GLU A 98 -15.09 -7.04 -5.20
N GLN A 99 -13.94 -7.32 -5.81
CA GLN A 99 -13.54 -8.64 -6.30
C GLN A 99 -12.82 -9.48 -5.24
N ARG A 100 -12.66 -8.95 -4.02
CA ARG A 100 -11.94 -9.61 -2.94
C ARG A 100 -12.48 -11.00 -2.65
N LYS A 101 -11.58 -11.88 -2.20
CA LYS A 101 -11.92 -13.15 -1.58
C LYS A 101 -11.46 -13.13 -0.13
N GLU A 102 -12.37 -13.45 0.77
CA GLU A 102 -12.01 -13.70 2.17
C GLU A 102 -11.11 -14.94 2.23
N PHE A 103 -9.90 -14.75 2.76
CA PHE A 103 -8.90 -15.81 2.87
C PHE A 103 -8.92 -16.43 4.28
N GLY A 104 -9.12 -15.61 5.30
CA GLY A 104 -9.24 -16.05 6.68
C GLY A 104 -9.14 -14.90 7.68
N ALA A 105 -9.18 -15.23 8.96
CA ALA A 105 -8.94 -14.28 10.05
C ALA A 105 -8.22 -14.98 11.21
N VAL A 106 -7.53 -14.20 12.02
CA VAL A 106 -6.78 -14.65 13.20
C VAL A 106 -6.85 -13.59 14.30
N ALA A 107 -6.86 -13.99 15.57
CA ALA A 107 -6.84 -13.02 16.66
C ALA A 107 -5.48 -12.29 16.70
N ALA A 108 -5.48 -11.01 17.06
CA ALA A 108 -4.28 -10.20 17.00
C ALA A 108 -3.18 -10.68 17.98
N ASP A 109 -3.55 -11.31 19.10
CA ASP A 109 -2.64 -11.89 20.09
C ASP A 109 -2.04 -13.25 19.66
N GLU A 110 -2.55 -13.84 18.58
CA GLU A 110 -2.00 -15.04 17.96
C GLU A 110 -0.95 -14.74 16.88
N ILE A 111 -0.69 -13.45 16.62
CA ILE A 111 0.27 -12.99 15.61
C ILE A 111 1.34 -12.10 16.24
N GLU A 112 2.57 -12.28 15.78
CA GLU A 112 3.68 -11.39 16.05
C GLU A 112 4.33 -10.92 14.75
N MET A 113 4.71 -9.64 14.71
CA MET A 113 5.44 -9.06 13.59
C MET A 113 6.94 -9.20 13.84
N ARG A 114 7.66 -9.73 12.85
CA ARG A 114 9.11 -9.97 12.95
C ARG A 114 9.81 -9.41 11.72
N VAL A 115 10.98 -8.80 11.94
CA VAL A 115 11.88 -8.41 10.85
C VAL A 115 12.32 -9.66 10.08
N VAL A 116 12.34 -9.58 8.76
CA VAL A 116 12.81 -10.66 7.88
C VAL A 116 13.88 -10.11 6.92
N PRO A 117 14.83 -10.95 6.46
CA PRO A 117 15.78 -10.53 5.43
C PRO A 117 15.09 -10.37 4.07
N GLU A 118 15.70 -9.59 3.16
CA GLU A 118 15.21 -9.35 1.79
C GLU A 118 14.78 -10.63 1.05
N ALA A 119 15.53 -11.73 1.22
CA ALA A 119 15.24 -13.02 0.58
C ALA A 119 13.94 -13.70 1.06
N GLU A 120 13.39 -13.25 2.19
CA GLU A 120 12.14 -13.75 2.78
C GLU A 120 10.99 -12.75 2.67
N GLU A 121 11.24 -11.57 2.08
CA GLU A 121 10.20 -10.59 1.79
C GLU A 121 9.15 -11.18 0.85
N ARG A 122 7.91 -10.74 1.08
CA ARG A 122 6.75 -11.17 0.33
C ARG A 122 6.06 -9.95 -0.23
N TRP A 123 6.42 -9.60 -1.45
CA TRP A 123 5.81 -8.45 -2.11
C TRP A 123 4.31 -8.66 -2.26
N ASP A 124 3.85 -9.88 -2.51
CA ASP A 124 2.44 -10.26 -2.59
C ASP A 124 1.65 -10.20 -1.27
N LEU A 125 2.24 -9.69 -0.18
CA LEU A 125 1.60 -9.48 1.10
C LEU A 125 1.66 -8.00 1.50
N VAL A 126 0.49 -7.40 1.72
CA VAL A 126 0.34 -6.03 2.20
C VAL A 126 0.07 -6.07 3.70
N ILE A 127 0.97 -5.50 4.50
CA ILE A 127 0.82 -5.32 5.94
C ILE A 127 0.95 -3.82 6.25
N PRO A 128 0.07 -3.25 7.08
CA PRO A 128 0.19 -1.86 7.52
C PRO A 128 1.54 -1.54 8.14
N ASP A 129 2.08 -0.38 7.78
CA ASP A 129 3.45 0.01 8.14
C ASP A 129 3.58 0.30 9.64
N TRP A 130 2.51 0.76 10.31
CA TRP A 130 2.53 0.98 11.76
C TRP A 130 2.62 -0.31 12.60
N LEU A 131 2.48 -1.48 11.97
CA LEU A 131 2.70 -2.77 12.62
C LEU A 131 4.15 -3.23 12.51
N ALA A 132 4.97 -2.54 11.72
CA ALA A 132 6.36 -2.90 11.51
C ALA A 132 7.16 -2.77 12.81
N PRO A 133 8.05 -3.73 13.13
CA PRO A 133 9.04 -3.58 14.18
C PRO A 133 9.96 -2.37 13.91
N GLU A 134 10.55 -1.76 14.94
CA GLU A 134 11.37 -0.53 14.83
C GLU A 134 12.52 -0.63 13.81
N ASP A 135 13.08 -1.83 13.59
CA ASP A 135 14.22 -2.06 12.69
C ASP A 135 13.82 -2.58 11.28
N ALA A 136 12.52 -2.57 10.94
CA ALA A 136 12.05 -3.05 9.64
C ALA A 136 12.10 -1.99 8.54
N GLU A 137 12.36 -2.41 7.30
CA GLU A 137 12.35 -1.55 6.10
C GLU A 137 10.96 -1.47 5.47
N VAL A 138 10.09 -0.58 5.95
CA VAL A 138 8.72 -0.45 5.43
C VAL A 138 8.68 -0.05 3.95
N PRO A 139 7.71 -0.56 3.16
CA PRO A 139 6.62 -1.45 3.57
C PRO A 139 7.00 -2.93 3.59
N PHE A 140 8.25 -3.25 3.26
CA PHE A 140 8.79 -4.61 3.23
C PHE A 140 9.64 -4.89 4.48
N GLY A 141 10.54 -5.87 4.45
CA GLY A 141 11.45 -6.15 5.58
C GLY A 141 10.81 -6.70 6.87
N PHE A 142 9.50 -6.97 6.92
CA PHE A 142 8.87 -7.67 8.05
C PHE A 142 7.72 -8.58 7.61
N ARG A 143 7.34 -9.49 8.51
CA ARG A 143 6.23 -10.42 8.27
C ARG A 143 5.53 -10.81 9.57
N ALA A 144 4.27 -11.21 9.44
CA ALA A 144 3.49 -11.83 10.50
C ALA A 144 3.83 -13.32 10.66
N PHE A 145 3.98 -13.75 11.91
CA PHE A 145 4.19 -15.14 12.32
C PHE A 145 3.17 -15.52 13.38
N ARG A 146 2.82 -16.81 13.46
CA ARG A 146 2.02 -17.32 14.56
C ARG A 146 2.82 -17.27 15.86
N THR A 147 2.18 -16.92 16.97
CA THR A 147 2.87 -16.89 18.28
C THR A 147 3.08 -18.28 18.88
N ASP A 148 2.29 -19.27 18.45
CA ASP A 148 2.36 -20.66 18.91
C ASP A 148 3.32 -21.54 18.09
N SER A 149 3.75 -21.04 16.94
CA SER A 149 4.57 -21.75 15.98
C SER A 149 5.33 -20.74 15.14
N ASP A 150 6.63 -20.92 14.92
CA ASP A 150 7.46 -20.02 14.07
C ASP A 150 7.07 -20.06 12.57
N GLN A 151 5.82 -20.37 12.25
CA GLN A 151 5.28 -20.41 10.91
C GLN A 151 4.78 -19.03 10.50
N PRO A 152 5.16 -18.56 9.30
CA PRO A 152 4.64 -17.31 8.77
C PRO A 152 3.13 -17.42 8.51
N PHE A 153 2.43 -16.30 8.67
CA PHE A 153 1.00 -16.19 8.42
C PHE A 153 0.69 -14.91 7.63
N PRO A 154 0.09 -14.97 6.43
CA PRO A 154 -0.20 -16.18 5.65
C PRO A 154 1.07 -16.97 5.32
N SER A 155 0.94 -18.28 5.10
CA SER A 155 2.07 -19.12 4.72
C SER A 155 2.57 -18.78 3.31
N ASN A 156 3.76 -19.26 2.93
CA ASN A 156 4.24 -19.06 1.56
C ASN A 156 3.32 -19.68 0.50
N ALA A 157 2.76 -20.86 0.79
CA ALA A 157 1.86 -21.55 -0.11
C ALA A 157 0.53 -20.80 -0.30
N ASP A 158 0.08 -20.09 0.75
CA ASP A 158 -1.12 -19.25 0.67
C ASP A 158 -0.92 -18.08 -0.30
N LEU A 159 0.23 -17.44 -0.20
CA LEU A 159 0.59 -16.27 -1.02
C LEU A 159 0.85 -16.64 -2.48
N ASP A 160 1.58 -17.73 -2.75
CA ASP A 160 1.94 -18.19 -4.10
C ASP A 160 0.71 -18.46 -5.01
N GLY A 161 -0.50 -18.58 -4.44
CA GLY A 161 -1.75 -18.87 -5.16
C GLY A 161 -2.82 -17.77 -5.16
N ALA A 162 -2.58 -16.64 -4.47
CA ALA A 162 -3.65 -15.66 -4.16
C ALA A 162 -3.58 -14.35 -4.97
N GLY A 163 -2.48 -14.07 -5.67
CA GLY A 163 -2.25 -12.78 -6.35
C GLY A 163 -1.65 -11.77 -5.38
N ARG A 164 -2.50 -11.08 -4.61
CA ARG A 164 -2.10 -10.16 -3.53
C ARG A 164 -2.97 -10.42 -2.30
N ILE A 165 -2.37 -10.60 -1.12
CA ILE A 165 -3.10 -10.72 0.15
C ILE A 165 -2.89 -9.46 0.98
N VAL A 166 -3.98 -8.87 1.48
CA VAL A 166 -3.97 -7.72 2.38
C VAL A 166 -4.37 -8.14 3.79
N MET A 167 -3.53 -7.81 4.77
CA MET A 167 -3.77 -8.04 6.18
C MET A 167 -4.37 -6.80 6.83
N VAL A 168 -5.62 -6.90 7.28
CA VAL A 168 -6.39 -5.76 7.81
C VAL A 168 -6.57 -5.92 9.32
N PRO A 169 -5.87 -5.11 10.15
CA PRO A 169 -6.04 -5.11 11.60
C PRO A 169 -7.31 -4.34 12.00
N PHE A 170 -8.37 -5.04 12.40
CA PHE A 170 -9.59 -4.39 12.83
C PHE A 170 -10.30 -5.16 13.94
N GLY A 171 -10.72 -4.47 15.00
CA GLY A 171 -11.51 -5.07 16.08
C GLY A 171 -10.79 -6.17 16.87
N GLY A 172 -9.46 -6.12 17.00
CA GLY A 172 -8.65 -7.10 17.74
C GLY A 172 -8.33 -8.38 16.97
N GLN A 173 -8.48 -8.38 15.66
CA GLN A 173 -8.13 -9.47 14.76
C GLN A 173 -7.44 -8.95 13.51
N PHE A 174 -6.73 -9.84 12.82
CA PHE A 174 -6.22 -9.63 11.47
C PHE A 174 -7.10 -10.42 10.49
N SER A 175 -7.84 -9.70 9.65
CA SER A 175 -8.58 -10.28 8.53
C SER A 175 -7.69 -10.30 7.28
N LEU A 176 -7.76 -11.39 6.51
CA LEU A 176 -7.01 -11.55 5.27
C LEU A 176 -7.95 -11.52 4.08
N PHE A 177 -7.70 -10.60 3.15
CA PHE A 177 -8.42 -10.50 1.90
C PHE A 177 -7.46 -10.69 0.74
N ALA A 178 -7.77 -11.59 -0.18
CA ALA A 178 -7.05 -11.72 -1.43
C ALA A 178 -7.72 -10.84 -2.50
N ILE A 179 -6.93 -10.01 -3.18
CA ILE A 179 -7.36 -9.28 -4.38
C ILE A 179 -6.65 -9.86 -5.62
N PRO A 180 -7.29 -9.79 -6.80
CA PRO A 180 -6.61 -10.12 -8.04
C PRO A 180 -5.37 -9.24 -8.19
N SER A 181 -4.21 -9.84 -8.47
CA SER A 181 -3.09 -9.09 -9.04
C SER A 181 -3.36 -8.92 -10.54
N ASP A 182 -3.22 -7.71 -11.07
CA ASP A 182 -3.20 -7.51 -12.52
C ASP A 182 -2.11 -8.44 -13.11
N SER A 183 -2.56 -9.34 -13.98
CA SER A 183 -1.74 -10.39 -14.61
C SER A 183 -1.01 -9.91 -15.85
#